data_AF-A0A6N8EYR6-F1
#
_entry.id   AF-A0A6N8EYR6-F1
#
_cell.length_a   1.000
_cell.length_b   1.000
_cell.length_c   1.000
_cell.angle_alpha   90.00
_cell.angle_beta   90.00
_cell.angle_gamma   90.00
#
_symmetry.space_group_name_H-M   'P 1'
#
loop_
_entity.id
_entity.type
_entity.pdbx_description
1 polymer ?
#
loop_
_entity_poly.entity_id
_entity_poly.type
_entity_poly.pdbx_seq_one_letter_code
_entity_poly.pdbx_strand_id
1 'polypeptide(L)'
;MPVTEKARQAARRAQHNDLLLGLFLTLLAILFSQTLQLMAISAAAGIMLLGLLYFVHRKTLHSRISIKLNELFHRDRDTIAAGLVRNLETAVAQEDEGRSYEMMREVARIVQNDHIRKLQLILLQSFVLRKDMDLELTPLLLEDFDSDLAAYIGELAKIKRELIKDKAFQYVIKYERQILDMERGEDILAGVAGAAVRLKRYVLAYSDFIARYARKLPKDRFLRLFRMIADSPDLDWGELMAETARIHKEKYQWDADFQQIKPRSAAYDG
;
A
#
# COMPACT_ATOMS: atom_id res chain seq x y z
N MET A 1 -4.86 3.04 31.64
CA MET A 1 -6.19 3.68 31.83
C MET A 1 -6.62 4.29 30.51
N PRO A 2 -7.83 3.98 30.02
CA PRO A 2 -8.21 4.26 28.64
C PRO A 2 -8.35 5.77 28.40
N VAL A 3 -7.70 6.27 27.36
CA VAL A 3 -7.62 7.70 26.99
C VAL A 3 -9.01 8.31 26.76
N THR A 4 -10.00 7.47 26.44
CA THR A 4 -11.41 7.80 26.28
C THR A 4 -12.05 8.37 27.55
N GLU A 5 -11.67 7.90 28.74
CA GLU A 5 -12.24 8.39 30.01
C GLU A 5 -11.69 9.77 30.40
N LYS A 6 -10.39 10.02 30.17
CA LYS A 6 -9.78 11.35 30.40
C LYS A 6 -10.39 12.41 29.47
N ALA A 7 -10.60 12.06 28.20
CA ALA A 7 -11.26 12.95 27.24
C ALA A 7 -12.72 13.25 27.62
N ARG A 8 -13.46 12.24 28.12
CA ARG A 8 -14.86 12.41 28.57
C ARG A 8 -14.96 13.28 29.82
N GLN A 9 -14.03 13.15 30.77
CA GLN A 9 -13.99 14.00 31.96
C GLN A 9 -13.64 15.44 31.64
N ALA A 10 -12.67 15.69 30.75
CA ALA A 10 -12.31 17.04 30.33
C ALA A 10 -13.47 17.75 29.60
N ALA A 11 -14.17 17.06 28.71
CA ALA A 11 -15.31 17.60 27.99
C ALA A 11 -16.50 17.92 28.92
N ARG A 12 -16.77 17.06 29.92
CA ARG A 12 -17.81 17.32 30.92
C ARG A 12 -17.50 18.53 31.80
N ARG A 13 -16.22 18.75 32.16
CA ARG A 13 -15.81 19.91 32.96
C ARG A 13 -15.96 21.22 32.18
N ALA A 14 -15.54 21.26 30.92
CA ALA A 14 -15.71 22.44 30.07
C ALA A 14 -17.20 22.79 29.89
N GLN A 15 -18.04 21.79 29.64
CA GLN A 15 -19.49 21.96 29.51
C GLN A 15 -20.13 22.49 30.80
N HIS A 16 -19.67 22.06 31.97
CA HIS A 16 -20.17 22.54 33.25
C HIS A 16 -19.79 24.00 33.50
N ASN A 17 -18.57 24.40 33.12
CA ASN A 17 -18.07 25.75 33.33
C ASN A 17 -18.78 26.79 32.44
N ASP A 18 -19.03 26.45 31.18
CA ASP A 18 -19.76 27.33 30.24
C ASP A 18 -21.22 27.53 30.66
N LEU A 19 -21.87 26.48 31.18
CA LEU A 19 -23.22 26.55 31.74
C LEU A 19 -23.29 27.40 33.01
N LEU A 20 -22.28 27.28 33.89
CA LEU A 20 -22.17 28.09 35.10
C LEU A 20 -21.91 29.57 34.78
N LEU A 21 -21.05 29.87 33.80
CA LEU A 21 -20.83 31.24 33.31
C LEU A 21 -22.08 31.84 32.68
N GLY A 22 -22.81 31.06 31.87
CA GLY A 22 -24.10 31.47 31.31
C GLY A 22 -25.12 31.78 32.40
N LEU A 23 -25.26 30.90 33.39
CA LEU A 23 -26.14 31.11 34.54
C LEU A 23 -25.76 32.38 35.32
N PHE A 24 -24.47 32.59 35.57
CA PHE A 24 -23.95 33.75 36.28
C PHE A 24 -24.26 35.06 35.55
N LEU A 25 -24.04 35.12 34.24
CA LEU A 25 -24.37 36.29 33.42
C LEU A 25 -25.88 36.57 33.39
N THR A 26 -26.71 35.53 33.34
CA THR A 26 -28.18 35.71 33.39
C THR A 26 -28.66 36.23 34.74
N LEU A 27 -28.07 35.75 35.85
CA LEU A 27 -28.37 36.24 37.19
C LEU A 27 -27.90 37.70 37.37
N LEU A 28 -26.73 38.05 36.82
CA LEU A 28 -26.23 39.44 36.82
C LEU A 28 -27.16 40.38 36.05
N ALA A 29 -27.64 39.95 34.88
CA ALA A 29 -28.56 40.74 34.06
C ALA A 29 -29.92 40.98 34.76
N ILE A 30 -30.41 40.00 35.50
CA ILE A 30 -31.63 40.11 36.32
C ILE A 30 -31.42 41.09 37.49
N LEU A 31 -30.26 41.03 38.14
CA LEU A 31 -29.95 41.83 39.34
C LEU A 31 -29.75 43.33 39.02
N PHE A 32 -29.24 43.66 37.83
CA PHE A 32 -29.09 45.04 37.35
C PHE A 32 -30.33 45.61 36.62
N SER A 33 -31.41 44.83 36.48
CA SER A 33 -32.63 45.26 35.82
C SER A 33 -33.49 46.12 36.76
N GLN A 34 -33.78 47.36 36.36
CA GLN A 34 -34.51 48.34 37.19
C GLN A 34 -36.05 48.20 37.13
N THR A 35 -36.61 47.42 36.19
CA THR A 35 -38.06 47.26 36.04
C THR A 35 -38.48 45.79 35.87
N LEU A 36 -39.67 45.44 36.35
CA LEU A 36 -40.21 44.06 36.29
C LEU A 36 -40.33 43.54 34.84
N GLN A 37 -40.59 44.42 33.88
CA GLN A 37 -40.65 44.05 32.45
C GLN A 37 -39.27 43.69 31.88
N LEU A 38 -38.23 44.46 32.21
CA LEU A 38 -36.85 44.16 31.82
C LEU A 38 -36.33 42.87 32.49
N MET A 39 -36.81 42.59 33.71
CA MET A 39 -36.49 41.37 34.43
C MET A 39 -37.09 40.13 33.76
N ALA A 40 -38.33 40.22 33.28
CA ALA A 40 -38.98 39.13 32.54
C ALA A 40 -38.32 38.87 31.18
N ILE A 41 -37.94 39.93 30.46
CA ILE A 41 -37.26 39.83 29.15
C ILE A 41 -35.85 39.23 29.32
N SER A 42 -35.09 39.66 30.32
CA SER A 42 -33.75 39.13 30.61
C SER A 42 -33.79 37.66 31.05
N ALA A 43 -34.78 37.27 31.86
CA ALA A 43 -34.99 35.87 32.23
C ALA A 43 -35.34 35.00 31.01
N ALA A 44 -36.26 35.46 30.15
CA ALA A 44 -36.64 34.74 28.93
C ALA A 44 -35.45 34.60 27.96
N ALA A 45 -34.69 35.68 27.76
CA ALA A 45 -33.48 35.67 26.94
C ALA A 45 -32.42 34.72 27.50
N GLY A 46 -32.21 34.70 28.81
CA GLY A 46 -31.27 33.81 29.48
C GLY A 46 -31.61 32.33 29.31
N ILE A 47 -32.89 31.97 29.50
CA ILE A 47 -33.39 30.61 29.29
C ILE A 47 -33.21 30.19 27.82
N MET A 48 -33.53 31.09 26.89
CA MET A 48 -33.36 30.84 25.46
C MET A 48 -31.89 30.59 25.08
N LEU A 49 -30.97 31.38 25.65
CA LEU A 49 -29.54 31.29 25.38
C LEU A 49 -28.93 30.02 25.98
N LEU A 50 -29.34 29.63 27.20
CA LEU A 50 -28.97 28.35 27.82
C LEU A 50 -29.49 27.15 27.02
N GLY A 51 -30.75 27.22 26.56
CA GLY A 51 -31.34 26.19 25.71
C GLY A 51 -30.60 26.05 24.37
N LEU A 52 -30.23 27.17 23.75
CA LEU A 52 -29.44 27.19 22.51
C LEU A 52 -28.04 26.61 22.72
N LEU A 53 -27.35 27.01 23.80
CA LEU A 53 -26.03 26.47 24.16
C LEU A 53 -26.09 24.97 24.39
N TYR A 54 -27.10 24.48 25.12
CA TYR A 54 -27.33 23.05 25.34
C TYR A 54 -27.56 22.30 24.03
N PHE A 55 -28.36 22.87 23.13
CA PHE A 55 -28.64 22.27 21.82
C PHE A 55 -27.40 22.23 20.92
N VAL A 56 -26.62 23.31 20.87
CA VAL A 56 -25.34 23.38 20.13
C VAL A 56 -24.34 22.38 20.70
N HIS A 57 -24.21 22.26 22.02
CA HIS A 57 -23.34 21.26 22.65
C HIS A 57 -23.77 19.82 22.32
N ARG A 58 -25.07 19.53 22.40
CA ARG A 58 -25.61 18.21 22.06
C ARG A 58 -25.36 17.84 20.60
N LYS A 59 -25.47 18.81 19.68
CA LYS A 59 -25.24 18.60 18.23
C LYS A 59 -23.75 18.52 17.86
N THR A 60 -22.88 19.20 18.60
CA THR A 60 -21.43 19.26 18.29
C THR A 60 -20.59 18.20 19.00
N LEU A 61 -21.13 17.48 19.99
CA LEU A 61 -20.46 16.39 20.72
C LEU A 61 -19.93 15.29 19.79
N HIS A 62 -20.69 14.87 18.77
CA HIS A 62 -20.25 13.85 17.82
C HIS A 62 -19.10 14.33 16.91
N SER A 63 -19.12 15.59 16.49
CA SER A 63 -18.09 16.15 15.60
C SER A 63 -16.78 16.46 16.35
N ARG A 64 -16.88 16.90 17.61
CA ARG A 64 -15.71 17.16 18.46
C ARG A 64 -14.93 15.89 18.81
N ILE A 65 -15.61 14.74 18.92
CA ILE A 65 -14.92 13.45 19.13
C ILE A 65 -14.09 13.10 17.90
N SER A 66 -14.63 13.22 16.68
CA SER A 66 -13.90 12.90 15.45
C SER A 66 -12.69 13.82 15.23
N ILE A 67 -12.83 15.11 15.52
CA ILE A 67 -11.73 16.08 15.41
C ILE A 67 -10.66 15.82 16.48
N LYS A 68 -11.06 15.58 17.74
CA LYS A 68 -10.12 15.25 18.83
C LYS A 68 -9.43 13.91 18.61
N LEU A 69 -10.13 12.95 18.01
CA LEU A 69 -9.59 11.65 17.63
C LEU A 69 -8.58 11.81 16.50
N ASN A 70 -8.86 12.61 15.47
CA ASN A 70 -7.92 12.93 14.40
C ASN A 70 -6.68 13.68 14.93
N GLU A 71 -6.87 14.62 15.87
CA GLU A 71 -5.80 15.34 16.57
C GLU A 71 -4.93 14.39 17.40
N LEU A 72 -5.52 13.43 18.11
CA LEU A 72 -4.80 12.41 18.86
C LEU A 72 -4.05 11.43 17.95
N PHE A 73 -4.65 11.02 16.84
CA PHE A 73 -4.02 10.17 15.82
C PHE A 73 -2.86 10.87 15.13
N HIS A 74 -2.91 12.19 14.94
CA HIS A 74 -1.80 12.97 14.41
C HIS A 74 -0.70 13.19 15.45
N ARG A 75 -1.06 13.45 16.71
CA ARG A 75 -0.09 13.75 17.77
C ARG A 75 0.65 12.51 18.29
N ASP A 76 -0.05 11.38 18.40
CA ASP A 76 0.48 10.16 18.98
C ASP A 76 0.73 9.07 17.92
N ARG A 77 0.80 9.45 16.63
CA ARG A 77 0.98 8.53 15.49
C ARG A 77 2.13 7.57 15.71
N ASP A 78 3.27 8.08 16.17
CA ASP A 78 4.48 7.31 16.37
C ASP A 78 4.38 6.37 17.58
N THR A 79 3.70 6.79 18.65
CA THR A 79 3.44 5.96 19.84
C THR A 79 2.44 4.84 19.53
N ILE A 80 1.40 5.13 18.74
CA ILE A 80 0.41 4.15 18.29
C ILE A 80 1.07 3.16 17.32
N ALA A 81 1.91 3.64 16.40
CA ALA A 81 2.70 2.79 15.51
C ALA A 81 3.65 1.89 16.30
N ALA A 82 4.37 2.43 17.29
CA ALA A 82 5.25 1.64 18.16
C ALA A 82 4.48 0.59 18.99
N GLY A 83 3.29 0.94 19.49
CA GLY A 83 2.42 -0.01 20.19
C GLY A 83 1.87 -1.12 19.29
N LEU A 84 1.51 -0.77 18.05
CA LEU A 84 1.08 -1.73 17.03
C LEU A 84 2.22 -2.67 16.62
N VAL A 85 3.42 -2.12 16.39
CA VAL A 85 4.64 -2.90 16.08
C VAL A 85 4.95 -3.88 17.22
N ARG A 86 4.90 -3.43 18.47
CA ARG A 86 5.16 -4.32 19.62
C ARG A 86 4.10 -5.44 19.76
N ASN A 87 2.83 -5.11 19.48
CA ASN A 87 1.76 -6.10 19.48
C ASN A 87 1.91 -7.10 18.31
N LEU A 88 2.41 -6.64 17.16
CA LEU A 88 2.72 -7.48 16.02
C LEU A 88 3.90 -8.40 16.29
N GLU A 89 5.00 -7.91 16.87
CA GLU A 89 6.12 -8.73 17.34
C GLU A 89 5.66 -9.82 18.32
N THR A 90 4.69 -9.48 19.19
CA THR A 90 4.10 -10.45 20.13
C THR A 90 3.16 -11.45 19.44
N ALA A 91 2.42 -11.03 18.42
CA ALA A 91 1.53 -11.89 17.64
C ALA A 91 2.32 -12.88 16.77
N VAL A 92 3.45 -12.46 16.22
CA VAL A 92 4.40 -13.32 15.48
C VAL A 92 4.98 -14.42 16.36
N ALA A 93 5.10 -14.19 17.67
CA ALA A 93 5.49 -15.22 18.62
C ALA A 93 4.38 -16.26 18.89
N GLN A 94 3.15 -16.04 18.42
CA GLN A 94 2.08 -17.04 18.41
C GLN A 94 2.05 -17.77 17.06
N GLU A 95 1.91 -19.10 17.09
CA GLU A 95 2.04 -20.02 15.93
C GLU A 95 0.99 -19.86 14.80
N ASP A 96 0.13 -18.84 14.84
CA ASP A 96 -0.82 -18.55 13.76
C ASP A 96 -0.24 -17.50 12.81
N GLU A 97 0.73 -17.96 12.01
CA GLU A 97 1.51 -17.12 11.12
C GLU A 97 0.59 -16.41 10.09
N GLY A 98 -0.39 -17.13 9.51
CA GLY A 98 -1.26 -16.59 8.45
C GLY A 98 -2.10 -15.40 8.94
N ARG A 99 -2.64 -15.51 10.15
CA ARG A 99 -3.39 -14.44 10.81
C ARG A 99 -2.49 -13.25 11.18
N SER A 100 -1.25 -13.51 11.58
CA SER A 100 -0.27 -12.46 11.88
C SER A 100 0.06 -11.62 10.64
N TYR A 101 0.19 -12.25 9.47
CA TYR A 101 0.38 -11.53 8.21
C TYR A 101 -0.84 -10.67 7.84
N GLU A 102 -2.06 -11.19 7.96
CA GLU A 102 -3.28 -10.42 7.67
C GLU A 102 -3.41 -9.18 8.57
N MET A 103 -3.20 -9.36 9.87
CA MET A 103 -3.22 -8.26 10.84
C MET A 103 -2.16 -7.20 10.50
N MET A 104 -0.97 -7.62 10.12
CA MET A 104 0.10 -6.67 9.77
C MET A 104 -0.20 -5.90 8.49
N ARG A 105 -0.79 -6.57 7.50
CA ARG A 105 -1.27 -5.93 6.27
C ARG A 105 -2.31 -4.85 6.57
N GLU A 106 -3.25 -5.12 7.48
CA GLU A 106 -4.22 -4.11 7.91
C GLU A 106 -3.54 -2.89 8.53
N VAL A 107 -2.54 -3.12 9.38
CA VAL A 107 -1.78 -2.03 10.02
C VAL A 107 -0.97 -1.23 9.01
N ALA A 108 -0.32 -1.87 8.04
CA ALA A 108 0.47 -1.18 7.02
C ALA A 108 -0.36 -0.30 6.08
N ARG A 109 -1.65 -0.60 5.88
CA ARG A 109 -2.58 0.30 5.16
C ARG A 109 -2.78 1.62 5.89
N ILE A 110 -2.67 1.61 7.22
CA ILE A 110 -2.89 2.77 8.09
C ILE A 110 -1.59 3.52 8.34
N VAL A 111 -0.47 2.79 8.51
CA VAL A 111 0.83 3.35 8.83
C VAL A 111 1.82 3.09 7.69
N GLN A 112 1.90 4.06 6.77
CA GLN A 112 2.86 4.06 5.66
C GLN A 112 4.26 4.42 6.18
N ASN A 113 4.97 3.45 6.75
CA ASN A 113 6.34 3.59 7.26
C ASN A 113 7.20 2.42 6.75
N ASP A 114 8.38 2.72 6.22
CA ASP A 114 9.32 1.73 5.69
C ASP A 114 9.79 0.72 6.75
N HIS A 115 9.85 1.10 8.02
CA HIS A 115 10.14 0.16 9.11
C HIS A 115 9.06 -0.94 9.23
N ILE A 116 7.79 -0.57 9.11
CA ILE A 116 6.67 -1.54 9.16
C ILE A 116 6.69 -2.43 7.92
N ARG A 117 6.99 -1.87 6.74
CA ARG A 117 7.15 -2.65 5.50
C ARG A 117 8.29 -3.67 5.62
N LYS A 118 9.43 -3.28 6.21
CA LYS A 118 10.56 -4.20 6.47
C LYS A 118 10.15 -5.34 7.40
N LEU A 119 9.47 -5.05 8.50
CA LEU A 119 8.98 -6.11 9.39
C LEU A 119 8.00 -7.05 8.67
N GLN A 120 7.14 -6.53 7.79
CA GLN A 120 6.27 -7.37 6.95
C GLN A 120 7.05 -8.29 6.01
N LEU A 121 8.13 -7.79 5.41
CA LEU A 121 9.00 -8.57 4.54
C LEU A 121 9.71 -9.69 5.30
N ILE A 122 10.24 -9.39 6.49
CA ILE A 122 10.86 -10.39 7.37
C ILE A 122 9.87 -11.50 7.72
N LEU A 123 8.63 -11.14 8.03
CA LEU A 123 7.59 -12.15 8.27
C LEU A 123 7.30 -12.97 7.03
N LEU A 124 7.13 -12.32 5.87
CA LEU A 124 6.86 -13.01 4.61
C LEU A 124 7.92 -14.07 4.27
N GLN A 125 9.16 -13.94 4.76
CA GLN A 125 10.21 -14.94 4.58
C GLN A 125 10.04 -16.20 5.45
N SER A 126 9.35 -16.13 6.59
CA SER A 126 9.07 -17.34 7.39
C SER A 126 7.99 -18.21 6.75
N PHE A 127 7.17 -17.65 5.86
CA PHE A 127 6.12 -18.37 5.18
C PHE A 127 6.62 -19.11 3.94
N VAL A 128 6.04 -20.29 3.71
CA VAL A 128 5.96 -20.84 2.36
C VAL A 128 4.89 -20.06 1.60
N LEU A 129 5.31 -19.12 0.76
CA LEU A 129 4.41 -18.30 -0.04
C LEU A 129 3.61 -19.15 -1.02
N ARG A 130 2.28 -19.02 -0.97
CA ARG A 130 1.37 -19.76 -1.84
C ARG A 130 0.46 -18.82 -2.63
N LYS A 131 -0.11 -19.37 -3.71
CA LYS A 131 -0.96 -18.63 -4.63
C LYS A 131 -2.36 -18.29 -4.05
N ASP A 132 -2.80 -18.97 -3.02
CA ASP A 132 -4.08 -18.72 -2.33
C ASP A 132 -4.01 -17.53 -1.35
N MET A 133 -2.81 -17.13 -0.91
CA MET A 133 -2.63 -16.02 0.05
C MET A 133 -2.95 -14.64 -0.56
N ASP A 134 -3.46 -13.71 0.23
CA ASP A 134 -3.71 -12.32 -0.19
C ASP A 134 -2.42 -11.47 -0.18
N LEU A 135 -1.53 -11.80 -1.12
CA LEU A 135 -0.22 -11.17 -1.29
C LEU A 135 -0.34 -9.81 -1.99
N GLU A 136 0.44 -8.85 -1.52
CA GLU A 136 0.57 -7.52 -2.11
C GLU A 136 2.06 -7.23 -2.36
N LEU A 137 2.36 -6.40 -3.37
CA LEU A 137 3.75 -5.98 -3.66
C LEU A 137 3.89 -4.46 -3.67
N THR A 138 3.02 -3.76 -4.40
CA THR A 138 3.12 -2.30 -4.56
C THR A 138 3.20 -1.52 -3.24
N PRO A 139 2.43 -1.86 -2.18
CA PRO A 139 2.52 -1.16 -0.89
C PRO A 139 3.77 -1.50 -0.08
N LEU A 140 4.44 -2.61 -0.39
CA LEU A 140 5.65 -3.10 0.30
C LEU A 140 6.93 -2.60 -0.36
N LEU A 141 6.83 -1.91 -1.50
CA LEU A 141 8.01 -1.35 -2.15
C LEU A 141 8.67 -0.31 -1.23
N LEU A 142 9.95 -0.51 -1.01
CA LEU A 142 10.82 0.37 -0.26
C LEU A 142 11.49 1.37 -1.21
N GLU A 143 11.91 2.52 -0.70
CA GLU A 143 12.63 3.51 -1.50
C GLU A 143 14.07 3.05 -1.78
N ASP A 144 14.70 2.45 -0.77
CA ASP A 144 16.06 1.93 -0.78
C ASP A 144 16.14 0.44 -1.13
N PHE A 145 17.35 -0.01 -1.48
CA PHE A 145 17.60 -1.43 -1.70
C PHE A 145 17.42 -2.22 -0.40
N ASP A 146 16.72 -3.35 -0.52
CA ASP A 146 16.51 -4.30 0.55
C ASP A 146 16.52 -5.71 -0.03
N SER A 147 17.40 -6.57 0.50
CA SER A 147 17.58 -7.93 0.01
C SER A 147 16.33 -8.79 0.20
N ASP A 148 15.56 -8.53 1.25
CA ASP A 148 14.38 -9.32 1.60
C ASP A 148 13.23 -8.97 0.66
N LEU A 149 13.09 -7.68 0.32
CA LEU A 149 12.18 -7.24 -0.73
C LEU A 149 12.53 -7.86 -2.09
N ALA A 150 13.81 -7.87 -2.47
CA ALA A 150 14.26 -8.46 -3.73
C ALA A 150 13.98 -9.97 -3.79
N ALA A 151 14.26 -10.70 -2.70
CA ALA A 151 13.94 -12.12 -2.58
C ALA A 151 12.43 -12.38 -2.69
N TYR A 152 11.62 -11.57 -1.99
CA TYR A 152 10.16 -11.64 -2.05
C TYR A 152 9.62 -11.40 -3.47
N ILE A 153 10.14 -10.40 -4.19
CA ILE A 153 9.79 -10.16 -5.60
C ILE A 153 10.11 -11.39 -6.46
N GLY A 154 11.25 -12.03 -6.22
CA GLY A 154 11.66 -13.26 -6.91
C GLY A 154 10.71 -14.43 -6.69
N GLU A 155 10.26 -14.65 -5.46
CA GLU A 155 9.27 -15.69 -5.16
C GLU A 155 7.90 -15.34 -5.76
N LEU A 156 7.47 -14.08 -5.70
CA LEU A 156 6.25 -13.62 -6.39
C LEU A 156 6.29 -13.86 -7.90
N ALA A 157 7.46 -13.72 -8.54
CA ALA A 157 7.62 -13.98 -9.97
C ALA A 157 7.35 -15.45 -10.37
N LYS A 158 7.42 -16.37 -9.41
CA LYS A 158 7.11 -17.80 -9.60
C LYS A 158 5.63 -18.08 -9.36
N ILE A 159 5.02 -17.50 -8.33
CA ILE A 159 3.67 -17.86 -7.87
C ILE A 159 2.55 -16.91 -8.33
N LYS A 160 2.80 -15.59 -8.37
CA LYS A 160 1.80 -14.53 -8.64
C LYS A 160 2.40 -13.37 -9.44
N ARG A 161 2.87 -13.67 -10.64
CA ARG A 161 3.49 -12.70 -11.57
C ARG A 161 2.64 -11.46 -11.90
N GLU A 162 1.32 -11.55 -11.74
CA GLU A 162 0.37 -10.44 -11.95
C GLU A 162 0.53 -9.28 -10.94
N LEU A 163 1.14 -9.55 -9.78
CA LEU A 163 1.45 -8.53 -8.77
C LEU A 163 2.68 -7.69 -9.15
N ILE A 164 3.53 -8.20 -10.05
CA ILE A 164 4.69 -7.48 -10.57
C ILE A 164 4.20 -6.50 -11.64
N LYS A 165 4.15 -5.23 -11.23
CA LYS A 165 3.69 -4.09 -12.04
C LYS A 165 4.82 -3.09 -12.23
N ASP A 166 4.51 -2.00 -12.91
CA ASP A 166 5.42 -0.91 -13.29
C ASP A 166 6.42 -0.51 -12.19
N LYS A 167 5.93 -0.13 -11.01
CA LYS A 167 6.78 0.25 -9.87
C LYS A 167 7.76 -0.85 -9.43
N ALA A 168 7.36 -2.12 -9.52
CA ALA A 168 8.23 -3.24 -9.18
C ALA A 168 9.31 -3.45 -10.25
N PHE A 169 8.97 -3.31 -11.54
CA PHE A 169 9.98 -3.33 -12.61
C PHE A 169 10.98 -2.19 -12.43
N GLN A 170 10.52 -0.98 -12.18
CA GLN A 170 11.38 0.18 -11.93
C GLN A 170 12.31 -0.05 -10.72
N TYR A 171 11.79 -0.61 -9.62
CA TYR A 171 12.60 -0.94 -8.45
C TYR A 171 13.70 -1.95 -8.79
N VAL A 172 13.35 -3.05 -9.45
CA VAL A 172 14.29 -4.12 -9.83
C VAL A 172 15.35 -3.61 -10.80
N ILE A 173 14.97 -2.78 -11.78
CA ILE A 173 15.92 -2.17 -12.73
C ILE A 173 16.84 -1.17 -12.01
N LYS A 174 16.30 -0.35 -11.11
CA LYS A 174 17.09 0.62 -10.33
C LYS A 174 18.18 -0.07 -9.50
N TYR A 175 17.86 -1.23 -8.93
CA TYR A 175 18.75 -2.00 -8.04
C TYR A 175 19.30 -3.27 -8.67
N GLU A 176 19.35 -3.35 -10.00
CA GLU A 176 19.71 -4.56 -10.75
C GLU A 176 21.08 -5.12 -10.33
N ARG A 177 22.08 -4.24 -10.14
CA ARG A 177 23.42 -4.65 -9.71
C ARG A 177 23.42 -5.26 -8.30
N GLN A 178 22.76 -4.61 -7.35
CA GLN A 178 22.66 -5.12 -5.99
C GLN A 178 21.90 -6.47 -5.94
N ILE A 179 20.90 -6.64 -6.81
CA ILE A 179 20.20 -7.92 -6.92
C ILE A 179 21.12 -8.99 -7.51
N LEU A 180 21.92 -8.68 -8.53
CA LEU A 180 22.89 -9.63 -9.11
C LEU A 180 23.92 -10.12 -8.09
N ASP A 181 24.31 -9.28 -7.14
CA ASP A 181 25.27 -9.64 -6.07
C ASP A 181 24.67 -10.61 -5.04
N MET A 182 23.36 -10.86 -5.07
CA MET A 182 22.69 -11.85 -4.21
C MET A 182 22.90 -13.27 -4.73
N GLU A 183 22.89 -14.26 -3.83
CA GLU A 183 23.09 -15.69 -4.16
C GLU A 183 22.16 -16.20 -5.28
N ARG A 184 20.91 -15.72 -5.33
CA ARG A 184 19.90 -16.08 -6.34
C ARG A 184 19.52 -14.91 -7.25
N GLY A 185 20.36 -13.89 -7.33
CA GLY A 185 20.09 -12.63 -8.03
C GLY A 185 19.63 -12.83 -9.47
N GLU A 186 20.37 -13.63 -10.22
CA GLU A 186 20.09 -13.85 -11.65
C GLU A 186 18.76 -14.59 -11.88
N ASP A 187 18.39 -15.52 -10.98
CA ASP A 187 17.09 -16.22 -11.03
C ASP A 187 15.94 -15.26 -10.73
N ILE A 188 16.12 -14.35 -9.77
CA ILE A 188 15.14 -13.30 -9.44
C ILE A 188 14.91 -12.43 -10.67
N LEU A 189 15.98 -11.94 -11.28
CA LEU A 189 15.91 -11.04 -12.45
C LEU A 189 15.29 -11.73 -13.67
N ALA A 190 15.66 -12.98 -13.95
CA ALA A 190 15.03 -13.79 -14.99
C ALA A 190 13.55 -14.07 -14.70
N GLY A 191 13.20 -14.30 -13.43
CA GLY A 191 11.82 -14.44 -12.98
C GLY A 191 10.98 -13.20 -13.27
N VAL A 192 11.50 -12.03 -12.90
CA VAL A 192 10.87 -10.72 -13.11
C VAL A 192 10.74 -10.40 -14.60
N ALA A 193 11.80 -10.63 -15.40
CA ALA A 193 11.74 -10.50 -16.86
C ALA A 193 10.65 -11.40 -17.44
N GLY A 194 10.55 -12.65 -16.97
CA GLY A 194 9.49 -13.58 -17.38
C GLY A 194 8.09 -13.15 -16.96
N ALA A 195 7.94 -12.38 -15.90
CA ALA A 195 6.66 -11.78 -15.50
C ALA A 195 6.25 -10.64 -16.46
N ALA A 196 7.21 -9.83 -16.92
CA ALA A 196 6.97 -8.73 -17.88
C ALA A 196 6.43 -9.24 -19.22
N VAL A 197 6.94 -10.38 -19.70
CA VAL A 197 6.54 -11.05 -20.96
C VAL A 197 5.04 -11.41 -21.03
N ARG A 198 4.30 -11.32 -19.92
CA ARG A 198 2.84 -11.51 -19.92
C ARG A 198 2.09 -10.45 -20.73
N LEU A 199 2.59 -9.21 -20.79
CA LEU A 199 1.89 -8.09 -21.43
C LEU A 199 2.81 -7.35 -22.41
N LYS A 200 2.36 -7.22 -23.67
CA LYS A 200 3.10 -6.54 -24.74
C LYS A 200 3.59 -5.13 -24.34
N ARG A 201 2.76 -4.35 -23.64
CA ARG A 201 3.15 -3.01 -23.17
C ARG A 201 4.37 -3.02 -22.23
N TYR A 202 4.51 -4.04 -21.39
CA TYR A 202 5.66 -4.17 -20.50
C TYR A 202 6.88 -4.67 -21.25
N VAL A 203 6.69 -5.52 -22.27
CA VAL A 203 7.79 -5.93 -23.16
C VAL A 203 8.40 -4.74 -23.89
N LEU A 204 7.57 -3.82 -24.40
CA LEU A 204 8.03 -2.59 -25.05
C LEU A 204 8.68 -1.63 -24.05
N ALA A 205 8.07 -1.42 -22.88
CA ALA A 205 8.59 -0.47 -21.89
C ALA A 205 9.93 -0.90 -21.26
N TYR A 206 10.21 -2.20 -21.21
CA TYR A 206 11.37 -2.78 -20.54
C TYR A 206 12.16 -3.74 -21.44
N SER A 207 12.22 -3.45 -22.74
CA SER A 207 12.83 -4.30 -23.76
C SER A 207 14.28 -4.65 -23.43
N ASP A 208 15.09 -3.66 -23.07
CA ASP A 208 16.51 -3.82 -22.74
C ASP A 208 16.71 -4.71 -21.51
N PHE A 209 15.88 -4.53 -20.48
CA PHE A 209 15.92 -5.36 -19.27
C PHE A 209 15.57 -6.81 -19.61
N ILE A 210 14.52 -7.04 -20.39
CA ILE A 210 14.12 -8.39 -20.79
C ILE A 210 15.20 -9.04 -21.67
N ALA A 211 15.85 -8.29 -22.56
CA ALA A 211 16.90 -8.80 -23.44
C ALA A 211 18.05 -9.43 -22.64
N ARG A 212 18.51 -8.75 -21.58
CA ARG A 212 19.59 -9.24 -20.70
C ARG A 212 19.29 -10.60 -20.06
N TYR A 213 18.03 -10.88 -19.72
CA TYR A 213 17.63 -12.12 -19.04
C TYR A 213 16.85 -13.10 -19.92
N ALA A 214 16.63 -12.79 -21.20
CA ALA A 214 15.79 -13.56 -22.12
C ALA A 214 16.24 -15.03 -22.24
N ARG A 215 17.56 -15.27 -22.22
CA ARG A 215 18.15 -16.62 -22.34
C ARG A 215 17.80 -17.54 -21.18
N LYS A 216 17.53 -16.98 -20.00
CA LYS A 216 17.15 -17.71 -18.77
C LYS A 216 15.65 -17.90 -18.61
N LEU A 217 14.85 -17.38 -19.53
CA LEU A 217 13.41 -17.58 -19.48
C LEU A 217 13.03 -19.07 -19.65
N PRO A 218 12.05 -19.56 -18.88
CA PRO A 218 11.38 -20.83 -19.15
C PRO A 218 10.83 -20.89 -20.58
N LYS A 219 10.83 -22.07 -21.20
CA LYS A 219 10.44 -22.29 -22.60
C LYS A 219 9.09 -21.67 -22.94
N ASP A 220 8.07 -21.85 -22.09
CA ASP A 220 6.72 -21.31 -22.30
C ASP A 220 6.69 -19.77 -22.32
N ARG A 221 7.52 -19.13 -21.49
CA ARG A 221 7.63 -17.68 -21.42
C ARG A 221 8.40 -17.15 -22.62
N PHE A 222 9.51 -17.79 -22.98
CA PHE A 222 10.28 -17.43 -24.16
C PHE A 222 9.46 -17.59 -25.44
N LEU A 223 8.69 -18.68 -25.58
CA LEU A 223 7.78 -18.90 -26.70
C LEU A 223 6.74 -17.78 -26.81
N ARG A 224 6.18 -17.33 -25.69
CA ARG A 224 5.26 -16.17 -25.67
C ARG A 224 5.94 -14.90 -26.14
N LEU A 225 7.14 -14.60 -25.66
CA LEU A 225 7.94 -13.45 -26.11
C LEU A 225 8.18 -13.51 -27.62
N PHE A 226 8.64 -14.65 -28.12
CA PHE A 226 8.93 -14.86 -29.53
C PHE A 226 7.69 -14.65 -30.41
N ARG A 227 6.52 -15.18 -30.01
CA ARG A 227 5.24 -14.92 -30.69
C ARG A 227 4.89 -13.43 -30.72
N MET A 228 5.01 -12.73 -29.59
CA MET A 228 4.70 -11.30 -29.51
C MET A 228 5.53 -10.45 -30.49
N ILE A 229 6.81 -10.79 -30.66
CA ILE A 229 7.71 -10.11 -31.60
C ILE A 229 7.36 -10.48 -33.04
N ALA A 230 7.14 -11.77 -33.33
CA ALA A 230 6.77 -12.23 -34.67
C ALA A 230 5.42 -11.70 -35.17
N ASP A 231 4.47 -11.47 -34.25
CA ASP A 231 3.14 -10.92 -34.54
C ASP A 231 3.16 -9.40 -34.80
N SER A 232 4.24 -8.70 -34.45
CA SER A 232 4.35 -7.24 -34.59
C SER A 232 5.80 -6.81 -34.84
N PRO A 233 6.38 -7.19 -35.99
CA PRO A 233 7.78 -6.93 -36.32
C PRO A 233 8.09 -5.45 -36.56
N ASP A 234 7.06 -4.65 -36.80
CA ASP A 234 7.07 -3.21 -37.10
C ASP A 234 7.27 -2.31 -35.88
N LEU A 235 7.19 -2.87 -34.66
CA LEU A 235 7.42 -2.11 -33.44
C LEU A 235 8.91 -2.00 -33.11
N ASP A 236 9.27 -0.92 -32.42
CA ASP A 236 10.61 -0.78 -31.86
C ASP A 236 10.76 -1.67 -30.62
N TRP A 237 11.39 -2.82 -30.82
CA TRP A 237 11.74 -3.77 -29.77
C TRP A 237 13.17 -3.54 -29.23
N GLY A 238 13.91 -2.56 -29.74
CA GLY A 238 15.33 -2.38 -29.44
C GLY A 238 16.16 -3.65 -29.70
N GLU A 239 17.11 -3.94 -28.81
CA GLU A 239 17.98 -5.11 -28.91
C GLU A 239 17.26 -6.44 -28.66
N LEU A 240 16.04 -6.40 -28.08
CA LEU A 240 15.29 -7.60 -27.72
C LEU A 240 14.94 -8.47 -28.92
N MET A 241 14.65 -7.87 -30.08
CA MET A 241 14.34 -8.64 -31.30
C MET A 241 15.55 -9.46 -31.76
N ALA A 242 16.73 -8.82 -31.82
CA ALA A 242 17.97 -9.48 -32.22
C ALA A 242 18.35 -10.58 -31.23
N GLU A 243 18.24 -10.31 -29.93
CA GLU A 243 18.56 -11.29 -28.88
C GLU A 243 17.62 -12.49 -28.92
N THR A 244 16.32 -12.26 -29.09
CA THR A 244 15.32 -13.34 -29.17
C THR A 244 15.56 -14.21 -30.41
N ALA A 245 15.89 -13.60 -31.56
CA ALA A 245 16.24 -14.35 -32.77
C ALA A 245 17.49 -15.21 -32.59
N ARG A 246 18.51 -14.68 -31.89
CA ARG A 246 19.74 -15.43 -31.54
C ARG A 246 19.42 -16.63 -30.65
N ILE A 247 18.69 -16.42 -29.56
CA ILE A 247 18.31 -17.50 -28.62
C ILE A 247 17.46 -18.56 -29.33
N HIS A 248 16.54 -18.17 -30.21
CA HIS A 248 15.75 -19.11 -31.00
C HIS A 248 16.65 -19.98 -31.87
N LYS A 249 17.57 -19.37 -32.64
CA LYS A 249 18.50 -20.10 -33.50
C LYS A 249 19.36 -21.10 -32.72
N GLU A 250 19.89 -20.68 -31.58
CA GLU A 250 20.80 -21.50 -30.77
C GLU A 250 20.10 -22.63 -30.01
N LYS A 251 18.92 -22.37 -29.45
CA LYS A 251 18.28 -23.27 -28.46
C LYS A 251 17.00 -23.95 -28.95
N TYR A 252 16.25 -23.33 -29.86
CA TYR A 252 14.87 -23.73 -30.18
C TYR A 252 14.58 -23.91 -31.67
N GLN A 253 15.55 -23.74 -32.58
CA GLN A 253 15.33 -23.79 -34.04
C GLN A 253 14.67 -25.09 -34.54
N TRP A 254 14.91 -26.21 -33.85
CA TRP A 254 14.35 -27.53 -34.17
C TRP A 254 13.15 -27.91 -33.30
N ASP A 255 12.67 -26.99 -32.46
CA ASP A 255 11.55 -27.22 -31.55
C ASP A 255 10.21 -26.99 -32.26
N ALA A 256 9.35 -28.01 -32.25
CA ALA A 256 8.08 -28.00 -32.98
C ALA A 256 7.15 -26.84 -32.56
N ASP A 257 7.20 -26.41 -31.29
CA ASP A 257 6.35 -25.33 -30.78
C ASP A 257 6.68 -23.97 -31.42
N PHE A 258 7.94 -23.82 -31.87
CA PHE A 258 8.45 -22.59 -32.50
C PHE A 258 8.28 -22.61 -34.02
N GLN A 259 8.31 -23.78 -34.66
CA GLN A 259 8.11 -23.93 -36.11
C GLN A 259 6.68 -23.61 -36.56
N GLN A 260 5.69 -23.78 -35.68
CA GLN A 260 4.29 -23.47 -35.98
C GLN A 260 4.01 -21.96 -36.05
N ILE A 261 4.95 -21.12 -35.63
CA ILE A 261 4.81 -19.66 -35.63
C ILE A 261 5.18 -19.15 -37.01
N LYS A 262 4.17 -18.83 -37.83
CA LYS A 262 4.39 -18.16 -39.12
C LYS A 262 4.62 -16.67 -38.88
N PRO A 263 5.83 -16.13 -39.14
CA PRO A 263 6.05 -14.69 -39.04
C PRO A 263 5.19 -13.97 -40.09
N ARG A 264 4.48 -12.92 -39.65
CA ARG A 264 3.54 -12.17 -40.50
C ARG A 264 4.24 -11.40 -41.64
N SER A 265 5.57 -11.32 -41.62
CA SER A 265 6.41 -10.72 -42.66
C SER A 265 6.45 -11.49 -43.98
N ALA A 266 6.00 -12.76 -44.01
CA ALA A 266 5.94 -13.55 -45.25
C ALA A 266 4.66 -13.31 -46.09
N ALA A 267 3.82 -12.33 -45.72
CA ALA A 267 2.56 -12.03 -46.42
C ALA A 267 2.65 -10.85 -47.40
N TYR A 268 3.85 -10.28 -47.64
CA TYR A 268 4.08 -9.16 -48.56
C TYR A 268 5.10 -9.42 -49.67
N ASP A 269 5.53 -10.67 -49.85
CA ASP A 269 6.25 -11.12 -51.05
C ASP A 269 5.35 -12.09 -51.84
N GLY A 270 4.46 -11.52 -52.65
CA GLY A 270 3.55 -12.23 -53.55
C GLY A 270 2.96 -11.29 -54.58
#